data_AF-A0A9D7S9F0-F1
#
_entry.id   AF-A0A9D7S9F0-F1
#
_cell.length_a   1.000
_cell.length_b   1.000
_cell.length_c   1.000
_cell.angle_alpha   90.00
_cell.angle_beta   90.00
_cell.angle_gamma   90.00
#
_symmetry.space_group_name_H-M   'P 1'
#
loop_
_entity.id
_entity.type
_entity.pdbx_description
1 polymer ?
#
loop_
_entity_poly.entity_id
_entity_poly.type
_entity_poly.pdbx_seq_one_letter_code
_entity_poly.pdbx_strand_id
1 'polypeptide(L)'
;MKTNNNQTWISDRDLLNDPLLVAEANAEVSPIALEEVLEDNRISELATNRRDFLKVLGFGISAATIASCEIPVKRAIPYVIAPDTIVPGIANYYASSIVNGGDYCSVLVKTREGRPIKNRREC
;
A
#
# COMPACT_ATOMS: atom_id res chain seq x y z
N MET A 1 -4.22 32.15 5.65
CA MET A 1 -3.46 31.35 4.68
C MET A 1 -3.99 29.92 4.74
N LYS A 2 -4.62 29.43 3.67
CA LYS A 2 -5.05 28.01 3.57
C LYS A 2 -3.81 27.21 3.17
N THR A 3 -3.28 26.41 4.08
CA THR A 3 -2.21 25.44 3.79
C THR A 3 -2.82 24.33 2.94
N ASN A 4 -2.68 24.44 1.62
CA ASN A 4 -3.01 23.35 0.69
C ASN A 4 -2.00 22.24 0.89
N ASN A 5 -2.34 21.27 1.74
CA ASN A 5 -1.63 20.00 1.82
C ASN A 5 -2.38 19.00 0.94
N ASN A 6 -2.02 18.97 -0.34
CA ASN A 6 -2.56 18.12 -1.40
C ASN A 6 -2.03 16.68 -1.31
N GLN A 7 -1.89 16.17 -0.09
CA GLN A 7 -1.57 14.79 0.20
C GLN A 7 -2.84 13.96 0.05
N THR A 8 -2.82 13.03 -0.91
CA THR A 8 -3.99 12.19 -1.21
C THR A 8 -3.93 10.99 -0.28
N TRP A 9 -4.71 11.01 0.80
CA TRP A 9 -4.75 9.93 1.79
C TRP A 9 -5.35 8.67 1.17
N ILE A 10 -4.67 7.53 1.31
CA ILE A 10 -5.13 6.25 0.73
C ILE A 10 -5.91 5.45 1.79
N SER A 11 -5.58 5.63 3.07
CA SER A 11 -6.21 4.95 4.21
C SER A 11 -6.41 5.87 5.43
N ASP A 12 -7.25 5.46 6.37
CA ASP A 12 -7.48 6.17 7.63
C ASP A 12 -6.18 6.35 8.45
N ARG A 13 -5.25 5.41 8.29
CA ARG A 13 -3.94 5.39 8.95
C ARG A 13 -2.98 6.44 8.38
N ASP A 14 -3.07 6.71 7.07
CA ASP A 14 -2.35 7.82 6.45
C ASP A 14 -2.87 9.16 6.94
N LEU A 15 -4.19 9.29 7.09
CA LEU A 15 -4.82 10.52 7.55
C LEU A 15 -4.42 10.86 8.99
N LEU A 16 -4.26 9.84 9.84
CA LEU A 16 -3.84 9.99 11.22
C LEU A 16 -2.32 10.08 11.40
N ASN A 17 -1.54 9.96 10.31
CA ASN A 17 -0.08 9.94 10.31
C ASN A 17 0.48 8.95 11.35
N ASP A 18 0.00 7.70 11.28
CA ASP A 18 0.34 6.66 12.26
C ASP A 18 1.87 6.41 12.28
N PRO A 19 2.54 6.46 13.45
CA PRO A 19 3.99 6.29 13.56
C PRO A 19 4.49 4.88 13.22
N LEU A 20 3.61 3.87 13.37
CA LEU A 20 3.91 2.49 12.98
C LEU A 20 4.07 2.34 11.47
N LEU A 21 3.22 3.02 10.69
CA LEU A 21 3.26 2.97 9.22
C LEU A 21 4.51 3.67 8.68
N VAL A 22 4.90 4.80 9.28
CA VAL A 22 6.15 5.50 8.93
C VAL A 22 7.37 4.64 9.30
N ALA A 23 7.33 3.92 10.43
CA ALA A 23 8.41 3.02 10.81
C ALA A 23 8.54 1.82 9.86
N GLU A 24 7.41 1.21 9.45
CA GLU A 24 7.37 0.12 8.47
C GLU A 24 7.92 0.58 7.11
N ALA A 25 7.49 1.75 6.60
CA ALA A 25 7.94 2.29 5.31
C ALA A 25 9.45 2.55 5.26
N ASN A 26 10.06 2.96 6.37
CA ASN A 26 11.51 3.15 6.46
C ASN A 26 12.27 1.82 6.65
N ALA A 27 11.59 0.73 7.00
CA ALA A 27 12.19 -0.59 7.18
C ALA A 27 12.18 -1.44 5.89
N GLU A 28 11.34 -1.12 4.90
CA GLU A 28 11.23 -1.90 3.64
C GLU A 28 12.46 -1.78 2.72
N VAL A 29 13.32 -0.78 2.93
CA VAL A 29 14.58 -0.61 2.18
C VAL A 29 15.74 -0.61 3.17
N SER A 30 16.20 -1.80 3.56
CA SER A 30 17.42 -1.90 4.37
C SER A 30 18.64 -1.48 3.52
N PRO A 31 19.36 -0.39 3.85
CA PRO A 31 20.63 -0.04 3.19
C PRO A 31 21.74 -1.08 3.45
N ILE A 32 21.51 -1.97 4.42
CA ILE A 32 22.45 -2.98 4.92
C ILE A 32 22.83 -4.01 3.85
N ALA A 33 21.94 -4.31 2.89
CA ALA A 33 22.17 -5.38 1.91
C ALA A 33 23.27 -5.07 0.86
N LEU A 34 23.63 -3.80 0.66
CA LEU A 34 24.68 -3.41 -0.28
C LEU A 34 26.02 -3.16 0.41
N GLU A 35 26.01 -2.48 1.56
CA GLU A 35 27.25 -2.16 2.31
C GLU A 35 27.93 -3.44 2.84
N GLU A 36 27.17 -4.39 3.41
CA GLU A 36 27.71 -5.64 3.95
C GLU A 36 28.31 -6.56 2.87
N VAL A 37 27.73 -6.53 1.66
CA VAL A 37 28.23 -7.32 0.51
C VAL A 37 29.51 -6.71 -0.08
N LEU A 38 29.68 -5.38 0.03
CA LEU A 38 30.86 -4.68 -0.47
C LEU A 38 32.04 -4.69 0.53
N GLU A 39 31.76 -4.80 1.83
CA GLU A 39 32.77 -4.88 2.90
C GLU A 39 33.39 -6.28 3.05
N ASP A 40 32.82 -7.33 2.45
CA ASP A 40 33.38 -8.68 2.54
C ASP A 40 34.68 -8.80 1.71
N ASN A 41 35.82 -8.87 2.40
CA ASN A 41 37.17 -8.99 1.83
C ASN A 41 37.34 -10.16 0.84
N ARG A 42 36.40 -11.11 0.83
CA ARG A 42 36.32 -12.23 -0.11
C ARG A 42 36.06 -11.76 -1.55
N ILE A 43 35.36 -10.64 -1.73
CA ILE A 43 35.08 -10.03 -3.04
C ILE A 43 36.37 -9.52 -3.70
N SER A 44 37.28 -8.94 -2.91
CA SER A 44 38.57 -8.41 -3.38
C SER A 44 39.52 -9.50 -3.87
N GLU A 45 39.45 -10.70 -3.28
CA GLU A 45 40.25 -11.86 -3.70
C GLU A 45 39.64 -12.55 -4.96
N LEU A 46 38.32 -12.56 -5.05
CA LEU A 46 37.54 -13.04 -6.21
C LEU A 46 37.57 -12.07 -7.41
N ALA A 47 37.97 -10.81 -7.23
CA ALA A 47 38.06 -9.79 -8.27
C ALA A 47 39.02 -10.15 -9.42
N THR A 48 39.93 -11.10 -9.20
CA THR A 48 40.82 -11.64 -10.24
C THR A 48 40.07 -12.46 -11.30
N ASN A 49 38.89 -13.01 -10.96
CA ASN A 49 38.04 -13.76 -11.89
C ASN A 49 36.61 -13.18 -11.94
N ARG A 50 36.36 -12.31 -12.93
CA ARG A 50 35.06 -11.66 -13.20
C ARG A 50 33.84 -12.60 -13.20
N ARG A 51 34.02 -13.88 -13.54
CA ARG A 51 32.92 -14.86 -13.56
C ARG A 51 32.50 -15.27 -12.15
N ASP A 52 33.45 -15.43 -11.25
CA ASP A 52 33.19 -15.88 -9.89
C ASP A 52 32.69 -14.71 -9.02
N PHE A 53 33.12 -13.48 -9.32
CA PHE A 53 32.50 -12.26 -8.81
C PHE A 53 30.99 -12.19 -9.12
N LEU A 54 30.60 -12.36 -10.40
CA LEU A 54 29.18 -12.28 -10.79
C LEU A 54 28.34 -13.43 -10.22
N LYS A 55 28.92 -14.61 -9.98
CA LYS A 55 28.22 -15.70 -9.29
C LYS A 55 27.95 -15.33 -7.84
N VAL A 56 28.95 -14.85 -7.10
CA VAL A 56 28.79 -14.50 -5.68
C VAL A 56 27.85 -13.31 -5.52
N LEU A 57 27.98 -12.28 -6.35
CA LEU A 57 27.07 -11.15 -6.37
C LEU A 57 25.64 -11.58 -6.75
N GLY A 58 25.49 -12.42 -7.79
CA GLY A 58 24.19 -12.91 -8.23
C GLY A 58 23.47 -13.81 -7.22
N PHE A 59 24.20 -14.71 -6.56
CA PHE A 59 23.66 -15.58 -5.51
C PHE A 59 23.45 -14.83 -4.17
N GLY A 60 24.31 -13.88 -3.83
CA GLY A 60 24.19 -13.06 -2.62
C GLY A 60 22.98 -12.13 -2.66
N ILE A 61 22.79 -11.40 -3.76
CA ILE A 61 21.65 -10.49 -3.92
C ILE A 61 20.33 -11.28 -3.98
N SER A 62 20.31 -12.43 -4.65
CA SER A 62 19.08 -13.25 -4.73
C SER A 62 18.69 -13.93 -3.41
N ALA A 63 19.64 -14.23 -2.52
CA ALA A 63 19.32 -14.74 -1.20
C ALA A 63 18.73 -13.64 -0.28
N ALA A 64 19.26 -12.43 -0.35
CA ALA A 64 18.79 -11.29 0.46
C ALA A 64 17.37 -10.85 0.09
N THR A 65 16.99 -10.89 -1.19
CA THR A 65 15.64 -10.49 -1.63
C THR A 65 14.55 -11.44 -1.14
N ILE A 66 14.86 -12.72 -0.89
CA ILE A 66 13.89 -13.68 -0.33
C ILE A 66 13.65 -13.41 1.15
N ALA A 67 14.69 -13.05 1.90
CA ALA A 67 14.56 -12.66 3.31
C ALA A 67 13.83 -11.31 3.50
N SER A 68 13.85 -10.46 2.48
CA SER A 68 13.17 -9.16 2.48
C SER A 68 11.66 -9.27 2.20
N CYS A 69 11.16 -10.42 1.72
CA CYS A 69 9.74 -10.61 1.45
C CYS A 69 8.96 -11.01 2.73
N GLU A 70 9.04 -10.19 3.77
CA GLU A 70 8.16 -10.34 4.93
C GLU A 70 6.77 -9.79 4.57
N ILE A 71 5.82 -10.70 4.36
CA ILE A 71 4.46 -10.33 3.97
C ILE A 71 3.78 -9.68 5.18
N PRO A 72 3.34 -8.41 5.08
CA PRO A 72 2.74 -7.73 6.22
C PRO A 72 1.48 -8.46 6.66
N VAL A 73 1.35 -8.67 7.98
CA VAL A 73 0.18 -9.35 8.56
C VAL A 73 -1.05 -8.48 8.39
N LYS A 74 -1.87 -8.79 7.38
CA LYS A 74 -3.14 -8.11 7.14
C LYS A 74 -4.18 -8.55 8.17
N ARG A 75 -4.61 -7.63 9.01
CA ARG A 75 -5.67 -7.85 10.01
C ARG A 75 -7.01 -7.43 9.42
N ALA A 76 -8.00 -8.30 9.46
CA ALA A 76 -9.39 -7.98 9.13
C ALA A 76 -10.12 -7.58 10.42
N ILE A 77 -10.64 -6.35 10.48
CA ILE A 77 -11.41 -5.84 11.62
C ILE A 77 -12.90 -6.01 11.29
N PRO A 78 -13.65 -6.87 11.99
CA PRO A 78 -15.09 -7.05 11.75
C PRO A 78 -15.92 -5.94 12.43
N TYR A 79 -17.19 -5.85 12.07
CA TYR A 79 -18.15 -5.03 12.80
C TYR A 79 -18.34 -5.57 14.23
N VAL A 80 -18.35 -4.67 15.21
CA VAL A 80 -18.69 -5.02 16.60
C VAL A 80 -20.18 -5.36 16.71
N ILE A 81 -21.02 -4.62 15.99
CA ILE A 81 -22.46 -4.83 15.86
C ILE A 81 -22.77 -4.76 14.37
N ALA A 82 -23.14 -5.89 13.77
CA ALA A 82 -23.44 -5.96 12.34
C ALA A 82 -24.88 -5.46 12.08
N PRO A 83 -25.08 -4.51 11.14
CA PRO A 83 -26.40 -4.10 10.71
C PRO A 83 -26.99 -5.10 9.69
N ASP A 84 -28.31 -5.33 9.74
CA ASP A 84 -29.00 -6.31 8.86
C ASP A 84 -28.98 -5.94 7.37
N THR A 85 -28.80 -4.65 7.06
CA THR A 85 -28.89 -4.11 5.69
C THR A 85 -27.57 -4.19 4.90
N ILE A 86 -26.46 -4.54 5.55
CA ILE A 86 -25.12 -4.52 4.94
C ILE A 86 -24.44 -5.86 5.17
N VAL A 87 -24.25 -6.62 4.10
CA VAL A 87 -23.55 -7.92 4.13
C VAL A 87 -22.14 -7.76 3.57
N PRO A 88 -21.10 -8.10 4.34
CA PRO A 88 -19.72 -7.95 3.90
C PRO A 88 -19.43 -8.71 2.61
N GLY A 89 -18.99 -7.97 1.58
CA GLY A 89 -18.56 -8.52 0.29
C GLY A 89 -19.58 -8.38 -0.84
N ILE A 90 -20.85 -8.12 -0.53
CA ILE A 90 -21.89 -7.85 -1.52
C ILE A 90 -22.01 -6.33 -1.72
N ALA A 91 -22.18 -5.89 -2.97
CA ALA A 91 -22.32 -4.47 -3.27
C ALA A 91 -23.76 -3.99 -3.06
N ASN A 92 -23.92 -2.86 -2.37
CA ASN A 92 -25.22 -2.19 -2.22
C ASN A 92 -25.32 -1.00 -3.18
N TYR A 93 -26.52 -0.78 -3.71
CA TYR A 93 -26.83 0.30 -4.64
C TYR A 93 -27.83 1.25 -4.01
N TYR A 94 -27.46 2.52 -3.93
CA TYR A 94 -28.33 3.58 -3.40
C TYR A 94 -28.69 4.54 -4.52
N ALA A 95 -29.98 4.84 -4.66
CA ALA A 95 -30.48 5.91 -5.50
C ALA A 95 -30.26 7.24 -4.75
N SER A 96 -29.47 8.13 -5.33
CA SER A 96 -29.17 9.45 -4.77
C SER A 96 -29.24 10.50 -5.87
N SER A 97 -29.17 11.76 -5.49
CA SER A 97 -29.16 12.89 -6.41
C SER A 97 -28.04 13.85 -6.03
N ILE A 98 -27.29 14.32 -7.01
CA ILE A 98 -26.33 15.42 -6.82
C ILE A 98 -26.95 16.72 -7.31
N VAL A 99 -26.77 17.78 -6.53
CA VAL A 99 -27.16 19.15 -6.90
C VAL A 99 -25.91 20.00 -6.92
N ASN A 100 -25.65 20.65 -8.05
CA ASN A 100 -24.53 21.57 -8.19
C ASN A 100 -24.97 22.84 -8.92
N GLY A 101 -24.98 23.97 -8.22
CA GLY A 101 -25.19 25.28 -8.84
C GLY A 101 -26.52 25.49 -9.58
N GLY A 102 -27.53 24.65 -9.34
CA GLY A 102 -28.84 24.70 -10.01
C GLY A 102 -29.12 23.50 -10.91
N ASP A 103 -28.08 22.78 -11.32
CA ASP A 103 -28.23 21.53 -12.08
C ASP A 103 -28.47 20.36 -11.11
N TYR A 104 -29.46 19.53 -11.44
CA TYR A 104 -29.78 18.30 -10.71
C TYR A 104 -29.45 17.08 -11.57
N CYS A 105 -28.88 16.05 -10.95
CA CYS A 105 -28.68 14.78 -11.63
C CYS A 105 -28.94 13.59 -10.72
N SER A 106 -29.74 12.64 -11.19
CA SER A 106 -29.91 11.33 -10.56
C SER A 106 -28.64 10.50 -10.70
N VAL A 107 -28.18 9.93 -9.60
CA VAL A 107 -26.99 9.08 -9.57
C VAL A 107 -27.27 7.81 -8.79
N LEU A 108 -26.85 6.68 -9.38
CA LEU A 108 -26.85 5.39 -8.70
C LEU A 108 -25.46 5.14 -8.11
N VAL A 109 -25.37 5.13 -6.78
CA VAL A 109 -24.10 4.98 -6.05
C VAL A 109 -23.90 3.52 -5.68
N LYS A 110 -22.81 2.92 -6.17
CA LYS A 110 -22.36 1.60 -5.76
C LYS A 110 -21.45 1.74 -4.53
N THR A 111 -21.84 1.09 -3.44
CA THR A 111 -21.10 1.09 -2.17
C THR A 111 -20.63 -0.31 -1.80
N ARG A 112 -19.55 -0.37 -1.02
CA ARG A 112 -19.09 -1.56 -0.29
C ARG A 112 -18.90 -1.17 1.16
N GLU A 113 -19.57 -1.84 2.09
CA GLU A 113 -19.43 -1.59 3.54
C GLU A 113 -19.60 -0.12 3.95
N GLY A 114 -20.42 0.64 3.21
CA GLY A 114 -20.61 2.08 3.42
C GLY A 114 -19.63 2.99 2.66
N ARG A 115 -18.56 2.46 2.06
CA ARG A 115 -17.64 3.21 1.20
C ARG A 115 -18.18 3.32 -0.24
N PRO A 116 -18.41 4.53 -0.77
CA PRO A 116 -18.74 4.71 -2.18
C PRO A 116 -17.54 4.38 -3.07
N ILE A 117 -17.74 3.53 -4.08
CA ILE A 117 -16.67 3.14 -5.03
C ILE A 117 -16.92 3.73 -6.41
N LYS A 118 -18.18 3.76 -6.86
CA LYS A 118 -18.52 4.20 -8.20
C LYS A 118 -19.87 4.89 -8.22
N ASN A 119 -19.90 6.05 -8.87
CA ASN A 119 -21.12 6.76 -9.19
C ASN A 119 -21.47 6.47 -10.65
N ARG A 120 -22.65 5.91 -10.89
CA ARG A 120 -23.25 5.87 -12.23
C ARG A 120 -24.15 7.09 -12.34
N ARG A 121 -23.89 7.94 -13.34
CA ARG A 121 -24.79 9.05 -13.67
C ARG A 121 -25.93 8.50 -14.52
N GLU A 122 -27.15 8.87 -14.16
CA GLU A 122 -28.37 8.67 -14.95
C GLU A 122 -28.90 10.05 -15.33
N CYS A 123 -28.01 10.77 -16.02
CA CYS A 123 -28.22 11.92 -16.89
C CYS A 123 -27.42 11.59 -18.17
#